data_AF-A0A3D3R3T5-F1
#
_entry.id   AF-A0A3D3R3T5-F1
#
_cell.length_a   1.000
_cell.length_b   1.000
_cell.length_c   1.000
_cell.angle_alpha   90.00
_cell.angle_beta   90.00
_cell.angle_gamma   90.00
#
_symmetry.space_group_name_H-M   'P 1'
#
loop_
_entity.id
_entity.type
_entity.pdbx_description
1 polymer ?
#
loop_
_entity_poly.entity_id
_entity_poly.type
_entity_poly.pdbx_seq_one_letter_code
_entity_poly.pdbx_strand_id
1 'polypeptide(L)'
;QKPEELAAGLVSDLIAQLENQVLDKIKRECGPIRDIDGNGRFCILLTPWLSRLQGGKTKINGFVRPSDFRDNVAEPFSNHCDMLYLNSALKPGHQLLDLLSHEVTHAAVSSIRTAGGHSLPDEEDWLNEGIAHLMEPGYTNRDYRISEFFRSPQSYPLVISDYYRAQLWRNHGCRGAVNLFLNWCNQRQSNSRFARRFTHHRFTGTDKIEQLTATPFPELFRLWSLDLARQSLIYNTFQAAPNRPEPLIHCGRFVLAGPAFKDWNLSDQNHTSLNIASTASGFLRLKSGNLRPEKRMIHVQGFPAMQLTLLKIQQTPQQVFLHAEHSSSESPADSISEFSEFHLRCSHPINSEVESIHLEFNGAYLSQIARQPQKREIIATAAPPIEQRSGLQVDKLESCTREEKRVTEFRVSVPRTSFEGKMEIESLSWKAILISESQQRRVAQFEMALPTLSPRRLAKSVLESAK
;
A
#
# COMPACT_ATOMS: atom_id res chain seq x y z
N GLN A 1 -3.67 -25.75 14.18
CA GLN A 1 -2.28 -25.72 14.66
C GLN A 1 -2.32 -25.27 16.10
N LYS A 2 -1.78 -26.06 17.03
CA LYS A 2 -1.61 -25.56 18.40
C LYS A 2 -0.62 -24.37 18.35
N PRO A 3 -0.74 -23.38 19.26
CA PRO A 3 0.13 -22.19 19.25
C PRO A 3 1.63 -22.49 19.40
N GLU A 4 1.97 -23.71 19.81
CA GLU A 4 3.31 -24.18 20.15
C GLU A 4 3.92 -25.08 19.07
N GLU A 5 3.12 -25.49 18.07
CA GLU A 5 3.58 -26.37 16.98
C GLU A 5 3.92 -25.53 15.74
N LEU A 6 5.16 -25.64 15.27
CA LEU A 6 5.59 -25.01 14.03
C LEU A 6 4.78 -25.53 12.83
N ALA A 7 4.63 -24.69 11.81
CA ALA A 7 3.99 -25.14 10.59
C ALA A 7 4.76 -26.27 9.90
N ALA A 8 4.04 -27.27 9.40
CA ALA A 8 4.66 -28.38 8.67
C ALA A 8 5.50 -27.84 7.51
N GLY A 9 6.75 -28.27 7.42
CA GLY A 9 7.71 -27.82 6.40
C GLY A 9 8.32 -26.44 6.62
N LEU A 10 7.98 -25.70 7.69
CA LEU A 10 8.48 -24.35 7.92
C LEU A 10 10.01 -24.30 8.01
N VAL A 11 10.62 -25.15 8.83
CA VAL A 11 12.07 -25.15 9.04
C VAL A 11 12.81 -25.49 7.75
N SER A 12 12.35 -26.50 7.01
CA SER A 12 12.96 -26.91 5.75
C SER A 12 12.85 -25.82 4.68
N ASP A 13 11.69 -25.18 4.53
CA ASP A 13 11.49 -24.09 3.57
C ASP A 13 12.30 -22.84 3.95
N LEU A 14 12.39 -22.54 5.24
CA LEU A 14 13.20 -21.44 5.76
C LEU A 14 14.68 -21.62 5.41
N ILE A 15 15.26 -22.81 5.68
CA ILE A 15 16.66 -23.11 5.34
C ILE A 15 16.85 -23.04 3.82
N ALA A 16 15.97 -23.69 3.05
CA ALA A 16 16.08 -23.73 1.60
C ALA A 16 16.01 -22.34 0.96
N GLN A 17 15.11 -21.46 1.41
CA GLN A 17 15.01 -20.10 0.89
C GLN A 17 16.18 -19.22 1.35
N LEU A 18 16.60 -19.35 2.61
CA LEU A 18 17.69 -18.58 3.16
C LEU A 18 19.00 -18.85 2.42
N GLU A 19 19.39 -20.13 2.32
CA GLU A 19 20.67 -20.53 1.74
C GLU A 19 20.71 -20.37 0.23
N ASN A 20 19.67 -20.84 -0.49
CA ASN A 20 19.72 -20.92 -1.95
C ASN A 20 19.28 -19.64 -2.67
N GLN A 21 18.66 -18.68 -1.96
CA GLN A 21 18.10 -17.48 -2.60
C GLN A 21 18.50 -16.20 -1.87
N VAL A 22 18.24 -16.12 -0.56
CA VAL A 22 18.33 -14.86 0.17
C VAL A 22 19.78 -14.46 0.41
N LEU A 23 20.60 -15.30 1.04
CA LEU A 23 21.97 -14.96 1.41
C LEU A 23 22.81 -14.60 0.19
N ASP A 24 22.71 -15.37 -0.90
CA ASP A 24 23.45 -15.09 -2.15
C ASP A 24 23.03 -13.77 -2.79
N LYS A 25 21.72 -13.47 -2.81
CA LYS A 25 21.22 -12.20 -3.33
C LYS A 25 21.72 -11.03 -2.49
N ILE A 26 21.54 -11.09 -1.17
CA ILE A 26 21.95 -9.99 -0.27
C ILE A 26 23.46 -9.79 -0.29
N LYS A 27 24.25 -10.87 -0.32
CA LYS A 27 25.71 -10.80 -0.44
C LYS A 27 26.15 -10.07 -1.71
N ARG A 28 25.49 -10.35 -2.83
CA ARG A 28 25.78 -9.71 -4.13
C ARG A 28 25.34 -8.25 -4.17
N GLU A 29 24.12 -7.96 -3.73
CA GLU A 29 23.49 -6.64 -3.87
C GLU A 29 23.90 -5.65 -2.78
N CYS A 30 24.06 -6.10 -1.54
CA CYS A 30 24.39 -5.26 -0.38
C CYS A 30 25.83 -5.48 0.11
N GLY A 31 26.25 -6.74 0.18
CA GLY A 31 27.55 -7.15 0.73
C GLY A 31 27.39 -8.28 1.77
N PRO A 32 28.51 -8.92 2.17
CA PRO A 32 28.47 -10.06 3.08
C PRO A 32 28.05 -9.63 4.50
N ILE A 33 27.34 -10.53 5.18
CA ILE A 33 27.10 -10.48 6.62
C ILE A 33 28.37 -11.02 7.30
N ARG A 34 28.82 -10.37 8.37
CA ARG A 34 29.96 -10.80 9.16
C ARG A 34 29.54 -11.95 10.06
N ASP A 35 30.44 -12.91 10.22
CA ASP A 35 30.37 -13.91 11.29
C ASP A 35 30.81 -13.21 12.58
N ILE A 36 29.85 -12.89 13.45
CA ILE A 36 30.11 -12.02 14.61
C ILE A 36 30.76 -12.83 15.75
N ASP A 37 30.32 -14.07 15.95
CA ASP A 37 30.84 -14.94 17.00
C ASP A 37 31.92 -15.94 16.52
N GLY A 38 32.21 -15.96 15.21
CA GLY A 38 33.28 -16.75 14.62
C GLY A 38 32.94 -18.22 14.43
N ASN A 39 31.66 -18.60 14.53
CA ASN A 39 31.23 -20.00 14.48
C ASN A 39 30.86 -20.48 13.05
N GLY A 40 30.83 -19.57 12.07
CA GLY A 40 30.49 -19.82 10.68
C GLY A 40 29.01 -20.06 10.39
N ARG A 41 28.09 -19.66 11.28
CA ARG A 41 26.65 -19.95 11.20
C ARG A 41 25.81 -18.70 11.46
N PHE A 42 24.84 -18.48 10.58
CA PHE A 42 23.78 -17.49 10.78
C PHE A 42 22.65 -18.07 11.64
N CYS A 43 22.40 -17.49 12.82
CA CYS A 43 21.43 -18.01 13.78
C CYS A 43 20.01 -17.49 13.53
N ILE A 44 19.00 -18.36 13.66
CA ILE A 44 17.58 -17.97 13.58
C ILE A 44 16.82 -18.47 14.81
N LEU A 45 16.28 -17.54 15.58
CA LEU A 45 15.40 -17.85 16.72
C LEU A 45 13.94 -17.78 16.30
N LEU A 46 13.26 -18.94 16.27
CA LEU A 46 11.81 -19.03 16.10
C LEU A 46 11.12 -18.95 17.46
N THR A 47 10.21 -17.98 17.64
CA THR A 47 9.59 -17.75 18.94
C THR A 47 8.15 -17.24 18.90
N PRO A 48 7.25 -17.76 19.76
CA PRO A 48 5.85 -17.29 19.83
C PRO A 48 5.72 -15.92 20.51
N TRP A 49 6.77 -15.45 21.21
CA TRP A 49 6.75 -14.17 21.92
C TRP A 49 6.49 -12.98 21.01
N LEU A 50 6.84 -13.08 19.72
CA LEU A 50 6.56 -12.04 18.73
C LEU A 50 5.07 -11.88 18.41
N SER A 51 4.24 -12.85 18.77
CA SER A 51 2.78 -12.74 18.70
C SER A 51 2.16 -12.11 19.95
N ARG A 52 2.95 -11.83 20.99
CA ARG A 52 2.49 -11.43 22.32
C ARG A 52 3.07 -10.08 22.79
N LEU A 53 3.68 -9.32 21.88
CA LEU A 53 4.27 -8.03 22.22
C LEU A 53 3.20 -7.05 22.73
N GLN A 54 3.58 -6.20 23.69
CA GLN A 54 2.69 -5.22 24.33
C GLN A 54 1.40 -5.85 24.88
N GLY A 55 1.52 -7.02 25.52
CA GLY A 55 0.36 -7.74 26.08
C GLY A 55 -0.57 -8.32 25.01
N GLY A 56 -0.04 -8.63 23.81
CA GLY A 56 -0.81 -9.20 22.70
C GLY A 56 -1.43 -8.17 21.75
N LYS A 57 -1.23 -6.88 21.98
CA LYS A 57 -1.69 -5.81 21.09
C LYS A 57 -0.92 -5.76 19.78
N THR A 58 0.34 -6.19 19.80
CA THR A 58 1.23 -6.10 18.65
C THR A 58 1.80 -7.47 18.28
N LYS A 59 1.75 -7.79 16.99
CA LYS A 59 2.34 -9.00 16.41
C LYS A 59 3.39 -8.63 15.37
N ILE A 60 4.62 -9.10 15.51
CA ILE A 60 5.65 -8.98 14.46
C ILE A 60 5.97 -10.35 13.88
N ASN A 61 6.32 -10.38 12.59
CA ASN A 61 6.65 -11.61 11.89
C ASN A 61 8.14 -11.93 11.98
N GLY A 62 8.97 -10.90 12.07
CA GLY A 62 10.40 -10.99 12.33
C GLY A 62 10.95 -9.63 12.73
N PHE A 63 12.19 -9.64 13.20
CA PHE A 63 13.02 -8.45 13.33
C PHE A 63 14.49 -8.84 13.45
N VAL A 64 15.37 -7.91 13.12
CA VAL A 64 16.78 -7.94 13.48
C VAL A 64 17.04 -6.94 14.60
N ARG A 65 17.89 -7.31 15.56
CA ARG A 65 18.35 -6.42 16.62
C ARG A 65 19.75 -5.92 16.26
N PRO A 66 19.95 -4.64 15.89
CA PRO A 66 21.26 -4.14 15.48
C PRO A 66 22.34 -4.24 16.56
N SER A 67 21.97 -4.24 17.85
CA SER A 67 22.94 -4.40 18.94
C SER A 67 23.61 -5.76 18.96
N ASP A 68 22.98 -6.82 18.44
CA ASP A 68 23.58 -8.16 18.37
C ASP A 68 24.82 -8.20 17.44
N PHE A 69 24.99 -7.21 16.56
CA PHE A 69 26.13 -7.07 15.65
C PHE A 69 27.24 -6.13 16.17
N ARG A 70 27.08 -5.60 17.39
CA ARG A 70 28.01 -4.63 18.00
C ARG A 70 28.83 -5.27 19.10
N ASP A 71 30.14 -5.05 19.05
CA ASP A 71 31.08 -5.60 20.04
C ASP A 71 30.99 -4.87 21.39
N ASN A 72 30.48 -3.63 21.42
CA ASN A 72 30.54 -2.73 22.57
C ASN A 72 29.23 -2.62 23.38
N VAL A 73 28.22 -3.44 23.09
CA VAL A 73 26.94 -3.42 23.80
C VAL A 73 26.94 -4.52 24.85
N ALA A 74 26.90 -4.17 26.14
CA ALA A 74 26.92 -5.17 27.20
C ALA A 74 25.67 -6.08 27.20
N GLU A 75 25.86 -7.31 27.67
CA GLU A 75 24.76 -8.21 28.03
C GLU A 75 23.84 -7.56 29.09
N PRO A 76 22.50 -7.81 29.07
CA PRO A 76 21.75 -8.69 28.16
C PRO A 76 21.21 -7.96 26.91
N PHE A 77 21.80 -6.82 26.54
CA PHE A 77 21.30 -5.98 25.43
C PHE A 77 21.85 -6.40 24.06
N SER A 78 22.78 -7.37 24.04
CA SER A 78 23.35 -8.00 22.86
C SER A 78 23.58 -9.50 23.13
N ASN A 79 23.43 -10.33 22.10
CA ASN A 79 23.93 -11.71 22.08
C ASN A 79 25.30 -11.83 21.39
N HIS A 80 25.81 -10.74 20.80
CA HIS A 80 27.08 -10.72 20.06
C HIS A 80 27.18 -11.82 19.01
N CYS A 81 26.11 -12.04 18.23
CA CYS A 81 26.06 -13.05 17.19
C CYS A 81 25.23 -12.59 15.98
N ASP A 82 25.55 -13.10 14.79
CA ASP A 82 24.78 -12.84 13.58
C ASP A 82 23.47 -13.64 13.61
N MET A 83 22.42 -12.97 14.10
CA MET A 83 21.14 -13.60 14.34
C MET A 83 19.93 -12.83 13.86
N LEU A 84 18.87 -13.60 13.60
CA LEU A 84 17.55 -13.13 13.18
C LEU A 84 16.46 -13.74 14.08
N TYR A 85 15.44 -12.95 14.41
CA TYR A 85 14.30 -13.38 15.22
C TYR A 85 13.06 -13.48 14.35
N LEU A 86 12.40 -14.63 14.36
CA LEU A 86 11.21 -14.91 13.55
C LEU A 86 10.07 -15.45 14.40
N ASN A 87 8.83 -15.15 13.98
CA ASN A 87 7.64 -15.60 14.68
C ASN A 87 7.41 -17.09 14.39
N SER A 88 7.15 -17.89 15.43
CA SER A 88 6.88 -19.32 15.26
C SER A 88 5.58 -19.62 14.49
N ALA A 89 4.69 -18.63 14.35
CA ALA A 89 3.42 -18.76 13.63
C ALA A 89 3.53 -18.56 12.09
N LEU A 90 4.75 -18.41 11.56
CA LEU A 90 4.98 -18.27 10.13
C LEU A 90 4.59 -19.54 9.36
N LYS A 91 4.33 -19.37 8.06
CA LYS A 91 3.98 -20.45 7.15
C LYS A 91 4.95 -20.47 5.96
N PRO A 92 5.26 -21.66 5.41
CA PRO A 92 6.01 -21.80 4.17
C PRO A 92 5.42 -20.99 2.99
N GLY A 93 6.26 -20.67 2.02
CA GLY A 93 5.88 -20.07 0.73
C GLY A 93 6.37 -18.64 0.50
N HIS A 94 5.84 -17.96 -0.51
CA HIS A 94 6.34 -16.65 -0.98
C HIS A 94 6.32 -15.54 0.07
N GLN A 95 5.40 -15.59 1.04
CA GLN A 95 5.39 -14.63 2.15
C GLN A 95 6.60 -14.78 3.07
N LEU A 96 7.06 -16.01 3.28
CA LEU A 96 8.28 -16.29 4.03
C LEU A 96 9.50 -15.76 3.26
N LEU A 97 9.55 -15.96 1.94
CA LEU A 97 10.66 -15.49 1.11
C LEU A 97 10.79 -13.96 1.13
N ASP A 98 9.67 -13.24 1.00
CA ASP A 98 9.65 -11.78 1.09
C ASP A 98 10.09 -11.31 2.48
N LEU A 99 9.60 -11.95 3.55
CA LEU A 99 9.99 -11.64 4.92
C LEU A 99 11.49 -11.90 5.17
N LEU A 100 12.01 -13.07 4.78
CA LEU A 100 13.42 -13.41 4.96
C LEU A 100 14.31 -12.42 4.21
N SER A 101 13.97 -12.09 2.96
CA SER A 101 14.72 -11.09 2.18
C SER A 101 14.72 -9.73 2.87
N HIS A 102 13.58 -9.32 3.45
CA HIS A 102 13.45 -8.09 4.22
C HIS A 102 14.36 -8.10 5.45
N GLU A 103 14.22 -9.10 6.32
CA GLU A 103 14.93 -9.11 7.59
C GLU A 103 16.43 -9.38 7.45
N VAL A 104 16.84 -10.26 6.52
CA VAL A 104 18.27 -10.50 6.24
C VAL A 104 18.94 -9.25 5.66
N THR A 105 18.19 -8.37 4.97
CA THR A 105 18.72 -7.07 4.55
C THR A 105 19.05 -6.20 5.77
N HIS A 106 18.20 -6.17 6.81
CA HIS A 106 18.50 -5.47 8.06
C HIS A 106 19.75 -6.02 8.75
N ALA A 107 19.93 -7.34 8.74
CA ALA A 107 21.15 -7.99 9.27
C ALA A 107 22.40 -7.56 8.48
N ALA A 108 22.34 -7.56 7.15
CA ALA A 108 23.45 -7.12 6.31
C ALA A 108 23.79 -5.64 6.52
N VAL A 109 22.78 -4.76 6.57
CA VAL A 109 22.99 -3.33 6.84
C VAL A 109 23.61 -3.14 8.22
N SER A 110 23.05 -3.77 9.27
CA SER A 110 23.58 -3.68 10.63
C SER A 110 25.02 -4.17 10.72
N SER A 111 25.30 -5.35 10.16
CA SER A 111 26.62 -5.97 10.11
C SER A 111 27.66 -5.08 9.42
N ILE A 112 27.33 -4.52 8.25
CA ILE A 112 28.25 -3.71 7.46
C ILE A 112 28.54 -2.37 8.17
N ARG A 113 27.51 -1.73 8.73
CA ARG A 113 27.67 -0.42 9.38
C ARG A 113 28.44 -0.47 10.70
N THR A 114 28.46 -1.64 11.33
CA THR A 114 29.18 -1.88 12.59
C THR A 114 30.57 -2.49 12.38
N ALA A 115 31.00 -2.71 11.13
CA ALA A 115 32.28 -3.34 10.81
C ALA A 115 33.51 -2.42 10.97
N GLY A 116 34.61 -2.95 11.49
CA GLY A 116 35.97 -2.46 11.19
C GLY A 116 36.46 -1.21 11.94
N GLY A 117 36.23 -1.09 13.25
CA GLY A 117 36.80 -0.01 14.11
C GLY A 117 36.32 1.42 13.80
N HIS A 118 35.58 1.61 12.70
CA HIS A 118 34.96 2.85 12.27
C HIS A 118 33.47 2.59 12.07
N SER A 119 32.71 2.56 13.17
CA SER A 119 31.27 2.38 13.11
C SER A 119 30.64 3.53 12.33
N LEU A 120 29.89 3.18 11.28
CA LEU A 120 29.02 4.15 10.61
C LEU A 120 27.84 4.48 11.54
N PRO A 121 27.24 5.68 11.45
CA PRO A 121 26.03 6.02 12.20
C PRO A 121 24.89 5.06 11.89
N ASP A 122 23.92 4.88 12.79
CA ASP A 122 22.71 4.12 12.44
C ASP A 122 21.94 4.83 11.32
N GLU A 123 21.41 4.05 10.38
CA GLU A 123 20.55 4.61 9.34
C GLU A 123 19.22 5.07 9.93
N GLU A 124 18.65 6.12 9.34
CA GLU A 124 17.31 6.58 9.65
C GLU A 124 16.25 5.52 9.31
N ASP A 125 15.24 5.39 10.15
CA ASP A 125 14.26 4.30 10.07
C ASP A 125 13.58 4.19 8.70
N TRP A 126 13.20 5.32 8.08
CA TRP A 126 12.55 5.29 6.75
C TRP A 126 13.46 4.65 5.69
N LEU A 127 14.74 5.01 5.67
CA LEU A 127 15.70 4.46 4.71
C LEU A 127 16.06 3.02 5.00
N ASN A 128 16.21 2.66 6.28
CA ASN A 128 16.48 1.29 6.69
C ASN A 128 15.34 0.35 6.26
N GLU A 129 14.09 0.77 6.43
CA GLU A 129 12.91 0.05 5.93
C GLU A 129 12.82 0.02 4.41
N GLY A 130 13.14 1.14 3.76
CA GLY A 130 13.12 1.25 2.32
C GLY A 130 14.08 0.30 1.62
N ILE A 131 15.33 0.15 2.12
CA ILE A 131 16.31 -0.75 1.51
C ILE A 131 15.92 -2.22 1.68
N ALA A 132 15.35 -2.60 2.84
CA ALA A 132 14.84 -3.93 3.07
C ALA A 132 13.71 -4.29 2.09
N HIS A 133 12.79 -3.35 1.91
CA HIS A 133 11.71 -3.44 0.92
C HIS A 133 12.18 -3.48 -0.55
N LEU A 134 13.32 -2.86 -0.88
CA LEU A 134 13.93 -2.93 -2.22
C LEU A 134 14.46 -4.33 -2.52
N MET A 135 14.91 -5.07 -1.50
CA MET A 135 15.50 -6.40 -1.63
C MET A 135 14.46 -7.53 -1.68
N GLU A 136 13.20 -7.26 -1.33
CA GLU A 136 12.11 -8.23 -1.44
C GLU A 136 11.89 -8.67 -2.90
N PRO A 137 11.86 -9.98 -3.20
CA PRO A 137 11.66 -10.47 -4.56
C PRO A 137 10.21 -10.38 -5.04
N GLY A 138 9.24 -10.44 -4.12
CA GLY A 138 7.82 -10.38 -4.42
C GLY A 138 7.15 -9.10 -3.90
N TYR A 139 5.83 -9.19 -3.78
CA TYR A 139 4.96 -8.07 -3.39
C TYR A 139 4.11 -8.35 -2.17
N THR A 140 4.23 -9.54 -1.55
CA THR A 140 3.30 -9.95 -0.49
C THR A 140 3.44 -9.11 0.79
N ASN A 141 4.57 -8.42 0.93
CA ASN A 141 4.84 -7.46 2.01
C ASN A 141 4.80 -6.00 1.51
N ARG A 142 4.52 -5.73 0.23
CA ARG A 142 4.58 -4.37 -0.35
C ARG A 142 3.23 -3.88 -0.81
N ASP A 143 2.42 -4.80 -1.31
CA ASP A 143 1.18 -4.52 -2.03
C ASP A 143 0.20 -3.66 -1.24
N TYR A 144 -0.19 -4.10 -0.06
CA TYR A 144 -1.15 -3.38 0.78
C TYR A 144 -0.59 -2.05 1.32
N ARG A 145 0.73 -1.97 1.53
CA ARG A 145 1.42 -0.74 1.97
C ARG A 145 1.42 0.32 0.87
N ILE A 146 1.70 -0.10 -0.36
CA ILE A 146 1.64 0.76 -1.55
C ILE A 146 0.21 1.21 -1.82
N SER A 147 -0.77 0.30 -1.74
CA SER A 147 -2.19 0.65 -1.88
C SER A 147 -2.62 1.71 -0.85
N GLU A 148 -2.24 1.51 0.41
CA GLU A 148 -2.52 2.45 1.51
C GLU A 148 -1.92 3.83 1.25
N PHE A 149 -0.66 3.89 0.80
CA PHE A 149 -0.02 5.16 0.42
C PHE A 149 -0.78 5.86 -0.72
N PHE A 150 -1.11 5.13 -1.79
CA PHE A 150 -1.79 5.69 -2.94
C PHE A 150 -3.18 6.24 -2.61
N ARG A 151 -3.87 5.67 -1.63
CA ARG A 151 -5.17 6.17 -1.20
C ARG A 151 -5.11 7.57 -0.58
N SER A 152 -4.12 7.84 0.26
CA SER A 152 -4.03 9.10 1.00
C SER A 152 -2.58 9.58 1.13
N PRO A 153 -1.92 9.89 -0.01
CA PRO A 153 -0.50 10.20 -0.01
C PRO A 153 -0.15 11.44 0.84
N GLN A 154 -1.10 12.36 1.02
CA GLN A 154 -0.95 13.55 1.86
C GLN A 154 -0.82 13.22 3.36
N SER A 155 -1.28 12.04 3.80
CA SER A 155 -1.27 11.62 5.20
C SER A 155 0.03 10.92 5.60
N TYR A 156 0.89 10.58 4.65
CA TYR A 156 2.05 9.71 4.86
C TYR A 156 3.35 10.45 4.57
N PRO A 157 4.02 11.02 5.60
CA PRO A 157 5.30 11.66 5.40
C PRO A 157 6.35 10.63 4.98
N LEU A 158 7.16 11.00 3.98
CA LEU A 158 8.24 10.19 3.44
C LEU A 158 9.45 10.08 4.38
N VAL A 159 9.91 11.20 4.95
CA VAL A 159 11.12 11.29 5.77
C VAL A 159 10.72 11.22 7.24
N ILE A 160 11.03 10.09 7.87
CA ILE A 160 10.79 9.86 9.29
C ILE A 160 12.05 9.20 9.85
N SER A 161 12.85 9.97 10.59
CA SER A 161 14.14 9.51 11.11
C SER A 161 13.99 8.45 12.20
N ASP A 162 12.96 8.59 13.04
CA ASP A 162 12.63 7.68 14.14
C ASP A 162 11.10 7.44 14.15
N TYR A 163 10.69 6.28 13.61
CA TYR A 163 9.28 5.89 13.54
C TYR A 163 8.66 5.74 14.92
N TYR A 164 9.44 5.28 15.92
CA TYR A 164 8.93 5.02 17.25
C TYR A 164 8.58 6.33 17.96
N ARG A 165 9.50 7.30 17.98
CA ARG A 165 9.27 8.64 18.55
C ARG A 165 8.17 9.40 17.83
N ALA A 166 8.06 9.23 16.51
CA ALA A 166 6.99 9.83 15.73
C ALA A 166 5.62 9.16 15.92
N GLN A 167 5.53 8.06 16.70
CA GLN A 167 4.32 7.22 16.82
C GLN A 167 3.81 6.69 15.47
N LEU A 168 4.68 6.61 14.47
CA LEU A 168 4.41 6.09 13.13
C LEU A 168 5.05 4.71 12.92
N TRP A 169 5.49 4.08 14.01
CA TRP A 169 5.92 2.69 14.07
C TRP A 169 4.85 1.79 13.41
N ARG A 170 5.27 1.12 12.32
CA ARG A 170 4.44 0.25 11.46
C ARG A 170 3.37 0.95 10.63
N ASN A 171 3.44 2.26 10.46
CA ASN A 171 2.55 2.95 9.54
C ASN A 171 2.76 2.41 8.11
N HIS A 172 1.72 1.76 7.57
CA HIS A 172 1.80 1.05 6.30
C HIS A 172 1.99 2.00 5.11
N GLY A 173 1.30 3.14 5.12
CA GLY A 173 1.43 4.13 4.06
C GLY A 173 2.81 4.78 4.02
N CYS A 174 3.42 5.10 5.17
CA CYS A 174 4.81 5.59 5.21
C CYS A 174 5.81 4.58 4.64
N ARG A 175 5.65 3.28 4.98
CA ARG A 175 6.48 2.20 4.42
C ARG A 175 6.24 1.99 2.92
N GLY A 176 4.99 2.16 2.46
CA GLY A 176 4.65 2.15 1.04
C GLY A 176 5.29 3.32 0.27
N ALA A 177 5.27 4.51 0.85
CA ALA A 177 5.90 5.71 0.30
C ALA A 177 7.40 5.51 0.09
N VAL A 178 8.12 5.07 1.13
CA VAL A 178 9.57 4.88 1.03
C VAL A 178 9.96 3.72 0.12
N ASN A 179 9.16 2.64 0.08
CA ASN A 179 9.33 1.55 -0.89
C ASN A 179 9.33 2.08 -2.33
N LEU A 180 8.29 2.85 -2.68
CA LEU A 180 8.16 3.44 -4.02
C LEU A 180 9.28 4.44 -4.31
N PHE A 181 9.62 5.28 -3.34
CA PHE A 181 10.65 6.30 -3.50
C PHE A 181 12.04 5.71 -3.74
N LEU A 182 12.47 4.75 -2.91
CA LEU A 182 13.79 4.12 -3.10
C LEU A 182 13.83 3.23 -4.33
N ASN A 183 12.74 2.54 -4.66
CA ASN A 183 12.67 1.80 -5.93
C ASN A 183 12.79 2.75 -7.14
N TRP A 184 12.12 3.90 -7.11
CA TRP A 184 12.26 4.92 -8.15
C TRP A 184 13.69 5.50 -8.22
N CYS A 185 14.33 5.76 -7.08
CA CYS A 185 15.74 6.17 -7.04
C CYS A 185 16.65 5.11 -7.65
N ASN A 186 16.46 3.84 -7.29
CA ASN A 186 17.22 2.70 -7.80
C ASN A 186 17.07 2.57 -9.33
N GLN A 187 15.84 2.67 -9.86
CA GLN A 187 15.56 2.57 -11.29
C GLN A 187 16.18 3.70 -12.13
N ARG A 188 16.39 4.88 -11.53
CA ARG A 188 17.03 6.03 -12.21
C ARG A 188 18.55 5.92 -12.28
N GLN A 189 19.16 5.06 -11.47
CA GLN A 189 20.59 4.85 -11.50
C GLN A 189 20.92 3.82 -12.58
N SER A 190 21.68 4.23 -13.58
CA SER A 190 22.08 3.37 -14.70
C SER A 190 23.06 2.27 -14.31
N ASN A 191 23.68 2.37 -13.12
CA ASN A 191 24.58 1.34 -12.59
C ASN A 191 23.85 0.46 -11.57
N SER A 192 23.90 -0.86 -11.76
CA SER A 192 23.25 -1.89 -10.95
C SER A 192 23.85 -2.07 -9.54
N ARG A 193 24.32 -0.99 -8.90
CA ARG A 193 25.02 -1.02 -7.61
C ARG A 193 24.43 -0.08 -6.57
N PHE A 194 23.20 0.40 -6.76
CA PHE A 194 22.56 1.33 -5.83
C PHE A 194 22.48 0.76 -4.40
N ALA A 195 21.99 -0.47 -4.24
CA ALA A 195 21.89 -1.12 -2.92
C ALA A 195 23.25 -1.22 -2.23
N ARG A 196 24.30 -1.66 -2.94
CA ARG A 196 25.66 -1.74 -2.40
C ARG A 196 26.19 -0.36 -2.00
N ARG A 197 26.03 0.65 -2.87
CA ARG A 197 26.45 2.02 -2.57
C ARG A 197 25.71 2.58 -1.36
N PHE A 198 24.42 2.27 -1.24
CA PHE A 198 23.56 2.68 -0.14
C PHE A 198 24.02 2.09 1.20
N THR A 199 24.25 0.78 1.25
CA THR A 199 24.59 0.06 2.48
C THR A 199 25.94 0.49 3.04
N HIS A 200 26.92 0.74 2.15
CA HIS A 200 28.29 1.15 2.51
C HIS A 200 28.46 2.67 2.63
N HIS A 201 27.39 3.45 2.53
CA HIS A 201 27.49 4.91 2.54
C HIS A 201 27.70 5.47 3.96
N ARG A 202 28.58 6.46 4.08
CA ARG A 202 28.93 7.09 5.38
C ARG A 202 27.84 7.98 5.98
N PHE A 203 27.10 8.70 5.13
CA PHE A 203 25.98 9.55 5.57
C PHE A 203 24.71 8.72 5.77
N THR A 204 23.68 9.34 6.35
CA THR A 204 22.35 8.77 6.62
C THR A 204 21.28 9.73 6.10
N GLY A 205 20.02 9.29 6.09
CA GLY A 205 18.89 10.18 5.80
C GLY A 205 18.94 10.85 4.43
N THR A 206 18.42 12.07 4.34
CA THR A 206 18.34 12.83 3.09
C THR A 206 19.73 13.09 2.49
N ASP A 207 20.73 13.40 3.30
CA ASP A 207 22.10 13.66 2.85
C ASP A 207 22.71 12.46 2.12
N LYS A 208 22.42 11.24 2.59
CA LYS A 208 22.80 10.02 1.87
C LYS A 208 22.17 9.99 0.48
N ILE A 209 20.87 10.22 0.39
CA ILE A 209 20.13 10.13 -0.88
C ILE A 209 20.59 11.19 -1.87
N GLU A 210 20.88 12.40 -1.40
CA GLU A 210 21.43 13.47 -2.23
C GLU A 210 22.77 13.07 -2.83
N GLN A 211 23.66 12.48 -2.04
CA GLN A 211 24.97 12.00 -2.52
C GLN A 211 24.85 10.81 -3.47
N LEU A 212 23.92 9.88 -3.20
CA LEU A 212 23.72 8.71 -4.06
C LEU A 212 23.15 9.10 -5.43
N THR A 213 22.27 10.10 -5.46
CA THR A 213 21.53 10.52 -6.66
C THR A 213 22.10 11.75 -7.35
N ALA A 214 23.07 12.43 -6.72
CA ALA A 214 23.61 13.73 -7.14
C ALA A 214 22.53 14.80 -7.38
N THR A 215 21.40 14.71 -6.66
CA THR A 215 20.24 15.60 -6.79
C THR A 215 19.82 16.05 -5.39
N PRO A 216 19.63 17.35 -5.13
CA PRO A 216 19.10 17.83 -3.86
C PRO A 216 17.74 17.20 -3.54
N PHE A 217 17.51 16.87 -2.28
CA PHE A 217 16.33 16.11 -1.84
C PHE A 217 15.02 16.84 -2.16
N PRO A 218 14.87 18.16 -1.99
CA PRO A 218 13.63 18.85 -2.38
C PRO A 218 13.31 18.73 -3.88
N GLU A 219 14.33 18.70 -4.73
CA GLU A 219 14.15 18.51 -6.17
C GLU A 219 13.80 17.05 -6.49
N LEU A 220 14.48 16.11 -5.84
CA LEU A 220 14.22 14.69 -5.97
C LEU A 220 12.78 14.32 -5.55
N PHE A 221 12.34 14.86 -4.42
CA PHE A 221 10.98 14.71 -3.89
C PHE A 221 9.91 15.28 -4.86
N ARG A 222 10.18 16.46 -5.44
CA ARG A 222 9.33 17.08 -6.45
C ARG A 222 9.20 16.21 -7.71
N LEU A 223 10.32 15.72 -8.23
CA LEU A 223 10.36 14.87 -9.43
C LEU A 223 9.63 13.54 -9.19
N TRP A 224 9.86 12.91 -8.04
CA TRP A 224 9.14 11.70 -7.65
C TRP A 224 7.63 11.95 -7.55
N SER A 225 7.21 13.01 -6.87
CA SER A 225 5.79 13.39 -6.76
C SER A 225 5.14 13.61 -8.13
N LEU A 226 5.86 14.26 -9.05
CA LEU A 226 5.39 14.43 -10.43
C LEU A 226 5.26 13.10 -11.17
N ASP A 227 6.19 12.17 -11.00
CA ASP A 227 6.11 10.86 -11.63
C ASP A 227 4.97 10.02 -11.04
N LEU A 228 4.69 10.12 -9.73
CA LEU A 228 3.49 9.52 -9.12
C LEU A 228 2.20 10.08 -9.72
N ALA A 229 2.10 11.42 -9.84
CA ALA A 229 0.94 12.07 -10.46
C ALA A 229 0.76 11.59 -11.90
N ARG A 230 1.84 11.55 -12.68
CA ARG A 230 1.83 11.05 -14.07
C ARG A 230 1.40 9.59 -14.11
N GLN A 231 1.89 8.73 -13.23
CA GLN A 231 1.46 7.32 -13.18
C GLN A 231 -0.05 7.21 -13.00
N SER A 232 -0.65 7.92 -12.04
CA SER A 232 -2.11 7.92 -11.90
C SER A 232 -2.81 8.44 -13.16
N LEU A 233 -2.30 9.50 -13.78
CA LEU A 233 -2.86 10.01 -15.03
C LEU A 233 -2.74 8.99 -16.17
N ILE A 234 -1.65 8.22 -16.23
CA ILE A 234 -1.44 7.13 -17.19
C ILE A 234 -2.42 5.98 -16.93
N TYR A 235 -2.61 5.55 -15.68
CA TYR A 235 -3.64 4.55 -15.34
C TYR A 235 -5.04 5.03 -15.75
N ASN A 236 -5.24 6.36 -15.76
CA ASN A 236 -6.47 7.00 -16.16
C ASN A 236 -6.54 7.39 -17.66
N THR A 237 -5.51 7.19 -18.50
CA THR A 237 -5.50 7.64 -19.92
C THR A 237 -4.92 6.57 -20.87
N PHE A 238 -5.19 6.65 -22.17
CA PHE A 238 -4.52 5.79 -23.15
C PHE A 238 -3.08 6.27 -23.36
N GLN A 239 -2.18 5.33 -23.61
CA GLN A 239 -0.85 5.65 -24.14
C GLN A 239 -0.69 5.06 -25.55
N ALA A 240 -0.28 5.90 -26.49
CA ALA A 240 -0.02 5.52 -27.88
C ALA A 240 1.42 5.04 -28.14
N ALA A 241 2.28 4.94 -27.12
CA ALA A 241 3.71 4.68 -27.32
C ALA A 241 4.08 3.20 -27.02
N PRO A 242 4.59 2.42 -28.00
CA PRO A 242 4.84 0.98 -27.87
C PRO A 242 6.07 0.60 -27.02
N ASN A 243 6.85 1.56 -26.51
CA ASN A 243 8.16 1.31 -25.87
C ASN A 243 8.21 1.65 -24.37
N ARG A 244 7.08 1.63 -23.65
CA ARG A 244 7.08 1.78 -22.19
C ARG A 244 6.53 0.51 -21.53
N PRO A 245 7.10 0.06 -20.40
CA PRO A 245 6.62 -1.13 -19.69
C PRO A 245 5.13 -0.96 -19.38
N GLU A 246 4.36 -2.03 -19.55
CA GLU A 246 2.93 -2.04 -19.24
C GLU A 246 2.71 -1.51 -17.81
N PRO A 247 1.68 -0.67 -17.58
CA PRO A 247 1.35 -0.22 -16.25
C PRO A 247 1.17 -1.45 -15.34
N LEU A 248 1.92 -1.51 -14.24
CA LEU A 248 1.76 -2.52 -13.20
C LEU A 248 0.44 -2.27 -12.47
N ILE A 249 -0.66 -2.67 -13.12
CA ILE A 249 -2.03 -2.58 -12.59
C ILE A 249 -2.16 -3.40 -11.31
N HIS A 250 -1.30 -4.40 -11.14
CA HIS A 250 -1.24 -5.19 -9.92
C HIS A 250 0.10 -5.05 -9.22
N CYS A 251 0.02 -4.92 -7.90
CA CYS A 251 1.12 -5.19 -6.98
C CYS A 251 0.64 -6.32 -6.08
N GLY A 252 1.18 -7.52 -6.26
CA GLY A 252 0.68 -8.71 -5.56
C GLY A 252 -0.82 -8.90 -5.80
N ARG A 253 -1.61 -8.83 -4.71
CA ARG A 253 -3.08 -9.01 -4.78
C ARG A 253 -3.85 -7.70 -5.01
N PHE A 254 -3.18 -6.56 -4.93
CA PHE A 254 -3.81 -5.25 -4.92
C PHE A 254 -3.77 -4.60 -6.30
N VAL A 255 -4.84 -3.88 -6.62
CA VAL A 255 -4.92 -3.08 -7.84
C VAL A 255 -4.30 -1.71 -7.58
N LEU A 256 -3.41 -1.26 -8.47
CA LEU A 256 -2.79 0.05 -8.42
C LEU A 256 -3.49 1.01 -9.37
N ALA A 257 -3.89 2.18 -8.85
CA ALA A 257 -4.46 3.28 -9.63
C ALA A 257 -3.60 4.56 -9.57
N GLY A 258 -2.39 4.45 -9.01
CA GLY A 258 -1.56 5.58 -8.61
C GLY A 258 -2.18 6.38 -7.45
N PRO A 259 -1.57 7.51 -7.05
CA PRO A 259 -2.09 8.35 -5.98
C PRO A 259 -3.50 8.87 -6.26
N ALA A 260 -4.34 8.91 -5.23
CA ALA A 260 -5.67 9.49 -5.27
C ALA A 260 -5.56 11.03 -5.37
N PHE A 261 -6.47 11.61 -6.16
CA PHE A 261 -6.58 13.05 -6.33
C PHE A 261 -7.81 13.54 -5.57
N LYS A 262 -7.63 14.61 -4.79
CA LYS A 262 -8.77 15.40 -4.33
C LYS A 262 -9.27 16.25 -5.49
N ASP A 263 -10.56 16.17 -5.78
CA ASP A 263 -11.19 17.01 -6.80
C ASP A 263 -11.63 18.34 -6.19
N TRP A 264 -11.33 19.44 -6.88
CA TRP A 264 -11.88 20.76 -6.59
C TRP A 264 -12.58 21.30 -7.82
N ASN A 265 -13.91 21.35 -7.78
CA ASN A 265 -14.70 22.00 -8.83
C ASN A 265 -14.75 23.51 -8.58
N LEU A 266 -14.08 24.27 -9.44
CA LEU A 266 -13.99 25.72 -9.35
C LEU A 266 -15.35 26.40 -9.58
N SER A 267 -16.32 25.71 -10.19
CA SER A 267 -17.67 26.25 -10.41
C SER A 267 -18.54 26.20 -9.15
N ASP A 268 -18.34 25.19 -8.30
CA ASP A 268 -19.25 24.90 -7.18
C ASP A 268 -18.66 25.31 -5.83
N GLN A 269 -17.33 25.42 -5.74
CA GLN A 269 -16.62 25.63 -4.48
C GLN A 269 -15.65 26.81 -4.58
N ASN A 270 -15.86 27.82 -3.73
CA ASN A 270 -14.99 29.00 -3.68
C ASN A 270 -13.65 28.75 -2.97
N HIS A 271 -13.55 27.70 -2.16
CA HIS A 271 -12.32 27.34 -1.45
C HIS A 271 -12.22 25.82 -1.30
N THR A 272 -10.99 25.33 -1.15
CA THR A 272 -10.69 23.95 -0.76
C THR A 272 -9.46 23.94 0.15
N SER A 273 -9.37 22.95 1.02
CA SER A 273 -8.22 22.73 1.89
C SER A 273 -7.73 21.29 1.79
N LEU A 274 -6.42 21.07 1.96
CA LEU A 274 -5.83 19.75 2.01
C LEU A 274 -4.87 19.72 3.20
N ASN A 275 -5.08 18.76 4.10
CA ASN A 275 -4.18 18.53 5.22
C ASN A 275 -3.03 17.65 4.73
N ILE A 276 -1.82 18.22 4.69
CA ILE A 276 -0.61 17.53 4.23
C ILE A 276 0.31 17.36 5.43
N ALA A 277 0.66 16.12 5.75
CA ALA A 277 1.66 15.82 6.76
C ALA A 277 3.05 16.23 6.26
N SER A 278 3.92 16.70 7.17
CA SER A 278 5.32 17.13 6.94
C SER A 278 5.88 16.92 5.52
N THR A 279 6.63 15.86 5.25
CA THR A 279 7.21 15.53 3.94
C THR A 279 6.30 14.60 3.13
N ALA A 280 5.01 14.92 3.00
CA ALA A 280 4.03 14.16 2.24
C ALA A 280 3.62 14.89 0.96
N SER A 281 3.03 14.16 0.01
CA SER A 281 2.60 14.71 -1.28
C SER A 281 1.09 14.79 -1.34
N GLY A 282 0.57 16.00 -1.58
CA GLY A 282 -0.86 16.23 -1.83
C GLY A 282 -1.16 16.37 -3.32
N PHE A 283 -2.19 15.68 -3.81
CA PHE A 283 -2.61 15.76 -5.22
C PHE A 283 -4.01 16.37 -5.32
N LEU A 284 -4.08 17.53 -5.97
CA LEU A 284 -5.32 18.27 -6.17
C LEU A 284 -5.60 18.39 -7.67
N ARG A 285 -6.77 17.93 -8.10
CA ARG A 285 -7.23 18.05 -9.49
C ARG A 285 -8.26 19.18 -9.58
N LEU A 286 -7.90 20.21 -10.32
CA LEU A 286 -8.77 21.35 -10.61
C LEU A 286 -9.73 20.97 -11.74
N LYS A 287 -11.03 21.08 -11.48
CA LYS A 287 -12.09 20.90 -12.48
C LYS A 287 -12.79 22.23 -12.73
N SER A 288 -13.18 22.45 -13.99
CA SER A 288 -14.04 23.56 -14.38
C SER A 288 -15.15 22.97 -15.25
N GLY A 289 -16.40 23.28 -14.93
CA GLY A 289 -17.55 22.93 -15.77
C GLY A 289 -17.67 23.82 -17.01
N ASN A 290 -16.84 24.86 -17.13
CA ASN A 290 -16.89 25.80 -18.25
C ASN A 290 -16.18 25.22 -19.47
N LEU A 291 -16.95 25.05 -20.56
CA LEU A 291 -16.44 24.64 -21.89
C LEU A 291 -15.51 25.69 -22.52
N ARG A 292 -15.53 26.93 -22.03
CA ARG A 292 -14.69 28.02 -22.53
C ARG A 292 -13.46 28.22 -21.64
N PRO A 293 -12.28 28.49 -22.23
CA PRO A 293 -11.10 28.86 -21.45
C PRO A 293 -11.37 30.08 -20.58
N GLU A 294 -11.13 29.95 -19.28
CA GLU A 294 -11.32 31.03 -18.32
C GLU A 294 -9.99 31.27 -17.59
N LYS A 295 -9.62 32.54 -17.43
CA LYS A 295 -8.51 32.91 -16.55
C LYS A 295 -9.04 33.01 -15.13
N ARG A 296 -8.51 32.17 -14.23
CA ARG A 296 -8.80 32.24 -12.79
C ARG A 296 -7.53 32.44 -11.98
N MET A 297 -7.64 33.27 -10.95
CA MET A 297 -6.61 33.44 -9.94
C MET A 297 -6.93 32.51 -8.76
N ILE A 298 -5.94 31.72 -8.34
CA ILE A 298 -6.06 30.84 -7.18
C ILE A 298 -5.07 31.34 -6.13
N HIS A 299 -5.60 31.77 -4.99
CA HIS A 299 -4.78 32.11 -3.84
C HIS A 299 -4.49 30.85 -3.03
N VAL A 300 -3.21 30.57 -2.78
CA VAL A 300 -2.77 29.40 -2.02
C VAL A 300 -2.12 29.87 -0.73
N GLN A 301 -2.69 29.43 0.39
CA GLN A 301 -2.08 29.58 1.70
C GLN A 301 -1.44 28.23 2.09
N GLY A 302 -0.13 28.24 2.27
CA GLY A 302 0.65 27.05 2.61
C GLY A 302 1.52 27.26 3.84
N PHE A 303 2.42 26.30 4.08
CA PHE A 303 3.42 26.33 5.14
C PHE A 303 4.82 26.63 4.56
N PRO A 304 5.80 27.03 5.41
CA PRO A 304 7.17 27.28 4.96
C PRO A 304 7.77 26.06 4.24
N ALA A 305 8.52 26.29 3.16
CA ALA A 305 9.12 25.26 2.30
C ALA A 305 8.13 24.35 1.53
N MET A 306 6.83 24.64 1.54
CA MET A 306 5.87 23.97 0.67
C MET A 306 6.21 24.19 -0.80
N GLN A 307 6.27 23.10 -1.57
CA GLN A 307 6.41 23.16 -3.03
C GLN A 307 5.04 23.03 -3.69
N LEU A 308 4.71 23.99 -4.57
CA LEU A 308 3.53 23.92 -5.42
C LEU A 308 3.96 23.70 -6.87
N THR A 309 3.52 22.60 -7.47
CA THR A 309 3.78 22.32 -8.89
C THR A 309 2.47 22.16 -9.65
N LEU A 310 2.29 22.99 -10.69
CA LEU A 310 1.14 22.89 -11.59
C LEU A 310 1.46 21.94 -12.74
N LEU A 311 0.73 20.82 -12.83
CA LEU A 311 0.77 19.93 -13.98
C LEU A 311 -0.43 20.23 -14.89
N LYS A 312 -0.17 20.69 -16.11
CA LYS A 312 -1.20 20.85 -17.14
C LYS A 312 -1.53 19.50 -17.74
N ILE A 313 -2.77 19.05 -17.55
CA ILE A 313 -3.27 17.77 -18.07
C ILE A 313 -4.09 18.10 -19.32
N GLN A 314 -3.77 17.45 -20.45
CA GLN A 314 -4.67 17.50 -21.60
C GLN A 314 -5.91 16.67 -21.26
N GLN A 315 -7.09 17.30 -21.32
CA GLN A 315 -8.34 16.55 -21.23
C GLN A 315 -8.45 15.65 -22.46
N THR A 316 -8.51 14.35 -22.24
CA THR A 316 -8.73 13.37 -23.31
C THR A 316 -10.07 12.68 -23.06
N PRO A 317 -10.81 12.33 -24.12
CA PRO A 317 -12.04 11.52 -24.01
C PRO A 317 -11.74 10.14 -23.40
N GLN A 318 -10.46 9.78 -23.33
CA GLN A 318 -9.97 8.52 -22.78
C GLN A 318 -9.90 8.48 -21.25
N GLN A 319 -10.18 9.58 -20.55
CA GLN A 319 -10.15 9.62 -19.09
C GLN A 319 -11.27 8.79 -18.45
N VAL A 320 -10.90 7.93 -17.50
CA VAL A 320 -11.83 7.12 -16.69
C VAL A 320 -12.08 7.76 -15.33
N PHE A 321 -13.30 7.60 -14.83
CA PHE A 321 -13.73 8.09 -13.52
C PHE A 321 -14.61 7.06 -12.84
N LEU A 322 -14.47 6.94 -11.53
CA LEU A 322 -15.34 6.13 -10.68
C LEU A 322 -15.89 7.01 -9.57
N HIS A 323 -17.16 6.81 -9.27
CA HIS A 323 -17.85 7.41 -8.15
C HIS A 323 -18.68 6.34 -7.46
N ALA A 324 -18.78 6.40 -6.14
CA ALA A 324 -19.57 5.47 -5.36
C ALA A 324 -20.39 6.22 -4.30
N GLU A 325 -21.64 5.82 -4.13
CA GLU A 325 -22.53 6.36 -3.12
C GLU A 325 -23.17 5.22 -2.34
N HIS A 326 -23.41 5.41 -1.05
CA HIS A 326 -24.14 4.46 -0.24
C HIS A 326 -25.64 4.70 -0.38
N SER A 327 -26.40 3.67 -0.74
CA SER A 327 -27.84 3.75 -0.89
C SER A 327 -28.50 3.65 0.49
N SER A 328 -28.72 4.78 1.16
CA SER A 328 -29.54 4.81 2.37
C SER A 328 -31.02 4.83 1.99
N SER A 329 -31.65 3.66 1.92
CA SER A 329 -33.11 3.59 1.88
C SER A 329 -33.65 3.69 3.31
N GLU A 330 -34.48 4.69 3.56
CA GLU A 330 -35.19 4.89 4.84
C GLU A 330 -36.34 3.89 5.05
N SER A 331 -36.47 2.90 4.16
CA SER A 331 -37.48 1.85 4.26
C SER A 331 -37.25 0.98 5.50
N PRO A 332 -38.30 0.71 6.31
CA PRO A 332 -38.23 -0.21 7.45
C PRO A 332 -37.74 -1.62 7.08
N ALA A 333 -37.89 -2.04 5.82
CA ALA A 333 -37.45 -3.35 5.32
C ALA A 333 -35.92 -3.51 5.26
N ASP A 334 -35.17 -2.43 5.08
CA ASP A 334 -33.70 -2.47 5.00
C ASP A 334 -33.01 -2.62 6.37
N SER A 335 -33.75 -2.45 7.46
CA SER A 335 -33.26 -2.77 8.80
C SER A 335 -33.03 -4.28 9.02
N ILE A 336 -33.62 -5.12 8.15
CA ILE A 336 -33.55 -6.59 8.17
C ILE A 336 -32.55 -7.13 7.14
N SER A 337 -32.16 -6.33 6.13
CA SER A 337 -31.24 -6.76 5.07
C SER A 337 -29.86 -7.17 5.62
N GLU A 338 -29.37 -8.34 5.18
CA GLU A 338 -28.02 -8.83 5.51
C GLU A 338 -26.91 -8.09 4.75
N PHE A 339 -27.27 -7.24 3.78
CA PHE A 339 -26.33 -6.54 2.91
C PHE A 339 -26.46 -5.02 3.07
N SER A 340 -25.36 -4.32 2.77
CA SER A 340 -25.32 -2.88 2.55
C SER A 340 -25.15 -2.63 1.05
N GLU A 341 -26.01 -1.80 0.49
CA GLU A 341 -26.03 -1.50 -0.95
C GLU A 341 -25.26 -0.22 -1.28
N PHE A 342 -24.48 -0.27 -2.34
CA PHE A 342 -23.72 0.84 -2.89
C PHE A 342 -24.06 1.00 -4.37
N HIS A 343 -24.19 2.24 -4.82
CA HIS A 343 -24.35 2.59 -6.22
C HIS A 343 -23.02 3.10 -6.76
N LEU A 344 -22.46 2.38 -7.74
CA LEU A 344 -21.20 2.73 -8.39
C LEU A 344 -21.48 3.22 -9.81
N ARG A 345 -20.93 4.40 -10.13
CA ARG A 345 -21.01 5.00 -11.45
C ARG A 345 -19.62 5.13 -12.05
N CYS A 346 -19.37 4.43 -13.14
CA CYS A 346 -18.10 4.48 -13.86
C CYS A 346 -18.28 5.21 -15.20
N SER A 347 -17.54 6.29 -15.42
CA SER A 347 -17.46 7.00 -16.70
C SER A 347 -16.17 6.62 -17.41
N HIS A 348 -16.27 6.14 -18.64
CA HIS A 348 -15.17 5.53 -19.38
C HIS A 348 -15.31 5.71 -20.91
N PRO A 349 -14.26 5.45 -21.71
CA PRO A 349 -14.36 5.54 -23.16
C PRO A 349 -15.43 4.61 -23.73
N ILE A 350 -16.04 5.00 -24.85
CA ILE A 350 -17.09 4.22 -25.53
C ILE A 350 -16.62 2.80 -25.87
N ASN A 351 -15.38 2.66 -26.35
CA ASN A 351 -14.80 1.39 -26.80
C ASN A 351 -14.10 0.64 -25.65
N SER A 352 -14.67 0.70 -24.44
CA SER A 352 -14.18 -0.01 -23.26
C SER A 352 -15.32 -0.50 -22.39
N GLU A 353 -15.05 -1.54 -21.61
CA GLU A 353 -15.97 -2.12 -20.65
C GLU A 353 -15.30 -2.29 -19.29
N VAL A 354 -16.11 -2.35 -18.22
CA VAL A 354 -15.62 -2.64 -16.87
C VAL A 354 -15.47 -4.15 -16.72
N GLU A 355 -14.24 -4.61 -16.56
CA GLU A 355 -13.87 -6.03 -16.41
C GLU A 355 -14.14 -6.54 -14.99
N SER A 356 -13.74 -5.76 -13.98
CA SER A 356 -13.90 -6.15 -12.57
C SER A 356 -14.01 -4.95 -11.63
N ILE A 357 -14.66 -5.20 -10.48
CA ILE A 357 -14.75 -4.25 -9.36
C ILE A 357 -14.08 -4.86 -8.14
N HIS A 358 -13.28 -4.04 -7.46
CA HIS A 358 -12.54 -4.38 -6.25
C HIS A 358 -12.95 -3.44 -5.13
N LEU A 359 -13.15 -4.01 -3.94
CA LEU A 359 -13.44 -3.33 -2.70
C LEU A 359 -12.29 -3.57 -1.70
N GLU A 360 -11.72 -2.50 -1.17
CA GLU A 360 -10.68 -2.53 -0.14
C GLU A 360 -11.17 -1.82 1.12
N PHE A 361 -10.99 -2.47 2.27
CA PHE A 361 -11.23 -1.88 3.58
C PHE A 361 -9.96 -1.20 4.08
N ASN A 362 -10.09 0.05 4.50
CA ASN A 362 -8.96 0.87 4.91
C ASN A 362 -9.06 1.28 6.37
N GLY A 363 -7.91 1.45 7.00
CA GLY A 363 -7.79 1.82 8.40
C GLY A 363 -6.37 1.62 8.90
N ALA A 364 -5.90 2.54 9.74
CA ALA A 364 -4.49 2.56 10.17
C ALA A 364 -4.06 1.25 10.85
N TYR A 365 -4.98 0.61 11.59
CA TYR A 365 -4.69 -0.54 12.45
C TYR A 365 -5.19 -1.89 11.94
N LEU A 366 -5.87 -1.91 10.79
CA LEU A 366 -6.37 -3.16 10.20
C LEU A 366 -5.26 -4.22 10.06
N SER A 367 -5.62 -5.49 10.18
CA SER A 367 -4.69 -6.57 9.89
C SER A 367 -4.46 -6.72 8.37
N GLN A 368 -3.35 -7.35 7.96
CA GLN A 368 -3.11 -7.67 6.55
C GLN A 368 -4.23 -8.50 5.93
N ILE A 369 -4.85 -9.41 6.68
CA ILE A 369 -5.98 -10.23 6.22
C ILE A 369 -7.23 -9.36 6.05
N ALA A 370 -7.50 -8.44 6.98
CA ALA A 370 -8.66 -7.56 6.92
C ALA A 370 -8.59 -6.56 5.74
N ARG A 371 -7.38 -6.25 5.26
CA ARG A 371 -7.13 -5.39 4.09
C ARG A 371 -7.23 -6.09 2.74
N GLN A 372 -7.40 -7.42 2.71
CA GLN A 372 -7.42 -8.13 1.43
C GLN A 372 -8.55 -7.61 0.54
N PRO A 373 -8.25 -7.25 -0.73
CA PRO A 373 -9.26 -6.77 -1.64
C PRO A 373 -10.29 -7.86 -1.89
N GLN A 374 -11.57 -7.51 -1.77
CA GLN A 374 -12.66 -8.33 -2.27
C GLN A 374 -12.90 -7.97 -3.73
N LYS A 375 -12.76 -8.95 -4.63
CA LYS A 375 -12.94 -8.74 -6.07
C LYS A 375 -14.17 -9.46 -6.59
N ARG A 376 -14.84 -8.85 -7.56
CA ARG A 376 -15.89 -9.49 -8.36
C ARG A 376 -15.69 -9.20 -9.84
N GLU A 377 -15.59 -10.26 -10.62
CA GLU A 377 -15.59 -10.19 -12.09
C GLU A 377 -17.03 -9.94 -12.56
N ILE A 378 -17.20 -9.03 -13.51
CA ILE A 378 -18.52 -8.71 -14.08
C ILE A 378 -18.84 -9.78 -15.13
N ILE A 379 -19.76 -10.68 -14.80
CA ILE A 379 -20.22 -11.72 -15.73
C ILE A 379 -21.54 -11.25 -16.36
N ALA A 380 -21.68 -11.39 -17.68
CA ALA A 380 -22.84 -10.95 -18.45
C ALA A 380 -24.13 -11.79 -18.27
N THR A 381 -24.13 -12.79 -17.38
CA THR A 381 -25.27 -13.70 -17.17
C THR A 381 -26.12 -13.35 -15.96
N ALA A 382 -27.42 -13.69 -16.05
CA ALA A 382 -28.44 -13.41 -15.04
C ALA A 382 -27.98 -13.82 -13.63
N ALA A 383 -28.15 -12.92 -12.66
CA ALA A 383 -27.67 -13.09 -11.30
C ALA A 383 -28.27 -14.36 -10.65
N PRO A 384 -27.46 -15.18 -9.95
CA PRO A 384 -27.95 -16.39 -9.27
C PRO A 384 -28.94 -16.04 -8.15
N PRO A 385 -29.82 -16.97 -7.71
CA PRO A 385 -30.80 -16.72 -6.65
C PRO A 385 -30.15 -16.26 -5.33
N ILE A 386 -30.87 -15.42 -4.57
CA ILE A 386 -30.39 -14.71 -3.36
C ILE A 386 -29.84 -15.67 -2.29
N GLU A 387 -30.40 -16.87 -2.16
CA GLU A 387 -30.08 -17.84 -1.11
C GLU A 387 -28.69 -18.52 -1.23
N GLN A 388 -27.99 -18.36 -2.36
CA GLN A 388 -26.66 -18.96 -2.58
C GLN A 388 -25.50 -17.94 -2.51
N ARG A 389 -25.78 -16.68 -2.15
CA ARG A 389 -24.82 -15.59 -2.34
C ARG A 389 -23.99 -15.30 -1.08
N SER A 390 -22.75 -15.79 -1.04
CA SER A 390 -21.73 -15.38 -0.05
C SER A 390 -20.72 -14.39 -0.63
N GLY A 391 -20.50 -13.23 0.02
CA GLY A 391 -19.46 -12.25 -0.34
C GLY A 391 -19.95 -11.05 -1.16
N LEU A 392 -19.02 -10.31 -1.76
CA LEU A 392 -19.26 -9.13 -2.60
C LEU A 392 -20.10 -9.49 -3.85
N GLN A 393 -21.24 -8.81 -4.03
CA GLN A 393 -22.11 -8.98 -5.19
C GLN A 393 -22.10 -7.71 -6.04
N VAL A 394 -22.09 -7.86 -7.35
CA VAL A 394 -22.10 -6.73 -8.29
C VAL A 394 -23.11 -7.01 -9.40
N ASP A 395 -24.14 -6.18 -9.48
CA ASP A 395 -25.18 -6.22 -10.49
C ASP A 395 -25.05 -5.00 -11.40
N LYS A 396 -24.88 -5.21 -12.71
CA LYS A 396 -24.85 -4.14 -13.71
C LYS A 396 -26.29 -3.66 -13.96
N LEU A 397 -26.57 -2.38 -13.74
CA LEU A 397 -27.91 -1.80 -13.85
C LEU A 397 -28.18 -1.27 -15.25
N GLU A 398 -27.43 -0.25 -15.66
CA GLU A 398 -27.62 0.46 -16.92
C GLU A 398 -26.26 0.83 -17.52
N SER A 399 -26.20 0.96 -18.84
CA SER A 399 -25.06 1.51 -19.53
C SER A 399 -25.54 2.46 -20.63
N CYS A 400 -25.22 3.74 -20.51
CA CYS A 400 -25.62 4.78 -21.46
C CYS A 400 -24.40 5.54 -22.00
N THR A 401 -24.52 6.08 -23.22
CA THR A 401 -23.48 6.91 -23.85
C THR A 401 -23.86 8.38 -23.70
N ARG A 402 -22.95 9.21 -23.17
CA ARG A 402 -23.10 10.67 -23.04
C ARG A 402 -21.80 11.36 -23.46
N GLU A 403 -21.88 12.35 -24.34
CA GLU A 403 -20.76 13.27 -24.66
C GLU A 403 -19.42 12.54 -24.86
N GLU A 404 -19.38 11.58 -25.80
CA GLU A 404 -18.20 10.78 -26.16
C GLU A 404 -17.67 9.81 -25.09
N LYS A 405 -18.41 9.62 -23.99
CA LYS A 405 -18.12 8.63 -22.95
C LYS A 405 -19.28 7.67 -22.73
N ARG A 406 -18.95 6.46 -22.31
CA ARG A 406 -19.90 5.48 -21.78
C ARG A 406 -19.93 5.61 -20.26
N VAL A 407 -21.13 5.62 -19.70
CA VAL A 407 -21.38 5.58 -18.27
C VAL A 407 -22.01 4.24 -17.97
N THR A 408 -21.38 3.46 -17.10
CA THR A 408 -21.92 2.18 -16.64
C THR A 408 -22.19 2.25 -15.15
N GLU A 409 -23.40 1.84 -14.77
CA GLU A 409 -23.90 1.88 -13.40
C GLU A 409 -24.00 0.47 -12.82
N PHE A 410 -23.62 0.33 -11.55
CA PHE A 410 -23.58 -0.93 -10.83
C PHE A 410 -24.24 -0.77 -9.46
N ARG A 411 -25.06 -1.75 -9.08
CA ARG A 411 -25.44 -1.98 -7.69
C ARG A 411 -24.47 -2.99 -7.09
N VAL A 412 -23.89 -2.64 -5.95
CA VAL A 412 -22.94 -3.49 -5.25
C VAL A 412 -23.44 -3.78 -3.86
N SER A 413 -23.63 -5.07 -3.55
CA SER A 413 -24.12 -5.53 -2.25
C SER A 413 -22.97 -6.14 -1.45
N VAL A 414 -22.67 -5.53 -0.31
CA VAL A 414 -21.60 -5.97 0.60
C VAL A 414 -22.23 -6.59 1.84
N PRO A 415 -21.86 -7.82 2.25
CA PRO A 415 -22.41 -8.43 3.47
C PRO A 415 -22.14 -7.54 4.68
N ARG A 416 -23.15 -7.30 5.53
CA ARG A 416 -23.01 -6.50 6.77
C ARG A 416 -22.00 -7.11 7.73
N THR A 417 -21.88 -8.44 7.73
CA THR A 417 -20.83 -9.19 8.45
C THR A 417 -19.41 -8.79 8.04
N SER A 418 -19.21 -8.20 6.85
CA SER A 418 -17.92 -7.65 6.43
C SER A 418 -17.51 -6.41 7.23
N PHE A 419 -18.46 -5.76 7.90
CA PHE A 419 -18.27 -4.57 8.73
C PHE A 419 -18.30 -4.90 10.24
N GLU A 420 -18.97 -6.00 10.63
CA GLU A 420 -19.09 -6.42 12.04
C GLU A 420 -17.72 -6.76 12.66
N GLY A 421 -17.48 -6.30 13.90
CA GLY A 421 -16.26 -6.59 14.66
C GLY A 421 -15.00 -5.85 14.20
N LYS A 422 -15.11 -4.96 13.20
CA LYS A 422 -13.98 -4.19 12.64
C LYS A 422 -14.10 -2.71 12.97
N MET A 423 -13.99 -2.37 14.26
CA MET A 423 -14.02 -0.97 14.72
C MET A 423 -12.87 -0.09 14.18
N GLU A 424 -11.89 -0.70 13.51
CA GLU A 424 -10.69 -0.05 12.97
C GLU A 424 -10.81 0.30 11.48
N ILE A 425 -11.93 -0.01 10.81
CA ILE A 425 -12.16 0.49 9.46
C ILE A 425 -12.50 1.98 9.56
N GLU A 426 -11.87 2.78 8.72
CA GLU A 426 -12.08 4.22 8.62
C GLU A 426 -12.79 4.59 7.30
N SER A 427 -12.45 3.90 6.22
CA SER A 427 -12.96 4.19 4.88
C SER A 427 -13.01 2.96 3.97
N LEU A 428 -13.67 3.10 2.83
CA LEU A 428 -13.76 2.12 1.75
C LEU A 428 -13.10 2.68 0.49
N SER A 429 -12.30 1.86 -0.19
CA SER A 429 -11.77 2.17 -1.51
C SER A 429 -12.36 1.23 -2.56
N TRP A 430 -12.90 1.83 -3.62
CA TRP A 430 -13.43 1.16 -4.78
C TRP A 430 -12.47 1.31 -5.94
N LYS A 431 -12.17 0.21 -6.64
CA LYS A 431 -11.35 0.22 -7.84
C LYS A 431 -12.06 -0.55 -8.95
N ALA A 432 -12.11 0.04 -10.14
CA ALA A 432 -12.66 -0.58 -11.32
C ALA A 432 -11.54 -0.79 -12.34
N ILE A 433 -11.38 -2.03 -12.83
CA ILE A 433 -10.50 -2.33 -13.96
C ILE A 433 -11.36 -2.26 -15.22
N LEU A 434 -10.91 -1.48 -16.19
CA LEU A 434 -11.55 -1.33 -17.48
C LEU A 434 -10.69 -1.96 -18.56
N ILE A 435 -11.30 -2.61 -19.54
CA ILE A 435 -10.62 -3.21 -20.68
C ILE A 435 -11.15 -2.59 -21.98
N SER A 436 -10.25 -2.20 -22.88
CA SER A 436 -10.60 -1.74 -24.22
C SER A 436 -10.77 -2.91 -25.19
N GLU A 437 -11.35 -2.65 -26.36
CA GLU A 437 -11.38 -3.61 -27.48
C GLU A 437 -9.97 -4.12 -27.85
N SER A 438 -8.97 -3.23 -27.74
CA SER A 438 -7.56 -3.56 -27.95
C SER A 438 -6.88 -4.29 -26.76
N GLN A 439 -7.66 -4.84 -25.82
CA GLN A 439 -7.19 -5.57 -24.63
C GLN A 439 -6.32 -4.75 -23.66
N GLN A 440 -6.36 -3.42 -23.75
CA GLN A 440 -5.63 -2.57 -22.82
C GLN A 440 -6.45 -2.33 -21.56
N ARG A 441 -5.78 -2.48 -20.40
CA ARG A 441 -6.42 -2.28 -19.11
C ARG A 441 -6.16 -0.88 -18.53
N ARG A 442 -7.15 -0.33 -17.85
CA ARG A 442 -7.11 0.95 -17.11
C ARG A 442 -7.71 0.77 -15.73
N VAL A 443 -7.39 1.67 -14.82
CA VAL A 443 -7.92 1.61 -13.46
C VAL A 443 -8.50 2.95 -13.06
N ALA A 444 -9.75 2.93 -12.60
CA ALA A 444 -10.36 4.05 -11.90
C ALA A 444 -10.44 3.73 -10.40
N GLN A 445 -10.21 4.72 -9.55
CA GLN A 445 -10.33 4.59 -8.09
C GLN A 445 -11.24 5.66 -7.50
N PHE A 446 -11.91 5.30 -6.41
CA PHE A 446 -12.71 6.19 -5.60
C PHE A 446 -12.62 5.80 -4.13
N GLU A 447 -12.59 6.77 -3.24
CA GLU A 447 -12.60 6.55 -1.80
C GLU A 447 -13.81 7.24 -1.17
N MET A 448 -14.45 6.56 -0.22
CA MET A 448 -15.52 7.13 0.58
C MET A 448 -15.36 6.78 2.07
N ALA A 449 -15.86 7.67 2.93
CA ALA A 449 -16.02 7.36 4.35
C ALA A 449 -16.99 6.19 4.54
N LEU A 450 -16.85 5.49 5.66
CA LEU A 450 -17.79 4.44 6.04
C LEU A 450 -19.22 5.00 6.16
N PRO A 451 -20.22 4.30 5.61
CA PRO A 451 -21.61 4.65 5.85
C PRO A 451 -22.00 4.34 7.30
N THR A 452 -22.87 5.15 7.87
CA THR A 452 -23.48 4.86 9.17
C THR A 452 -24.46 3.68 9.00
N LEU A 453 -24.14 2.53 9.58
CA LEU A 453 -24.99 1.34 9.51
C LEU A 453 -25.99 1.35 10.69
N SER A 454 -27.29 1.28 10.38
CA SER A 454 -28.32 1.13 11.40
C SER A 454 -28.13 -0.18 12.18
N PRO A 455 -28.23 -0.17 13.52
CA PRO A 455 -28.09 -1.40 14.31
C PRO A 455 -29.16 -2.42 13.89
N ARG A 456 -28.74 -3.69 13.74
CA ARG A 456 -29.67 -4.80 13.52
C ARG A 456 -30.69 -4.80 14.66
N ARG A 457 -31.97 -4.55 14.37
CA ARG A 457 -33.02 -4.83 15.34
C ARG A 457 -33.02 -6.34 15.52
N LEU A 458 -32.59 -6.82 16.70
CA LEU A 458 -32.83 -8.19 17.10
C LEU A 458 -34.33 -8.43 16.95
N ALA A 459 -34.72 -9.25 15.98
CA ALA A 459 -36.08 -9.73 15.91
C ALA A 459 -36.38 -10.40 17.26
N LYS A 460 -37.37 -9.88 17.99
CA LYS A 460 -37.92 -10.57 19.16
C LYS A 460 -38.48 -11.90 18.69
N SER A 461 -37.71 -12.97 18.79
CA SER A 461 -38.23 -14.35 18.84
C SER A 461 -38.51 -14.76 20.28
N VAL A 462 -39.07 -13.85 21.08
CA VAL A 462 -39.63 -14.15 22.40
C VAL A 462 -41.15 -14.09 22.28
N LEU A 463 -41.75 -15.13 21.71
CA LEU A 463 -43.17 -15.51 21.87
C LEU A 463 -43.49 -16.75 21.01
N GLU A 464 -42.88 -17.90 21.33
CA GLU A 464 -43.45 -19.22 20.95
C GLU A 464 -42.80 -20.40 21.72
N SER A 465 -42.51 -20.20 23.01
CA SER A 465 -42.19 -21.30 23.95
C SER A 465 -42.96 -21.18 25.27
N ALA A 466 -44.12 -20.54 25.24
CA ALA A 466 -45.08 -20.56 26.33
C ALA A 466 -46.50 -20.67 25.76
N LYS A 467 -46.89 -21.89 25.39
CA LYS A 467 -48.24 -22.45 25.56
C LYS A 467 -48.15 -23.95 25.64
#